data_AF-A0A7S2CVM2-F1
#
_entry.id   AF-A0A7S2CVM2-F1
#
_cell.length_a   1.000
_cell.length_b   1.000
_cell.length_c   1.000
_cell.angle_alpha   90.00
_cell.angle_beta   90.00
_cell.angle_gamma   90.00
#
_symmetry.space_group_name_H-M   'P 1'
#
loop_
_entity.id
_entity.type
_entity.pdbx_description
1 polymer ?
#
loop_
_entity_poly.entity_id
_entity_poly.type
_entity_poly.pdbx_seq_one_letter_code
_entity_poly.pdbx_strand_id
1 'polypeptide(L)'
;ALRKAIVKGEVFPGGFCQPIFLENSKVFLTSMDSEIEEDSAKISLYFVSREVFIALTKEELSRPGGLPSFQELRAEGKLELLQVEKENVLSGGLRAVGRNILTLSYPWQAVDDPDSTNDRYAVAMAQLTKHPELTHVWWDYMSLPQSTKNKRYIRNRFEEWYFRYMLKEGVSLLYISTTVLCIVNASYTQRFWTQ
;
A
#
# COMPACT_ATOMS: atom_id res chain seq x y z
N ALA A 1 10.52 22.01 -0.02
CA ALA A 1 11.75 21.45 0.57
C ALA A 1 11.39 20.35 1.56
N LEU A 2 11.42 19.08 1.13
CA LEU A 2 11.17 17.90 1.95
C LEU A 2 12.23 17.80 3.06
N ARG A 3 11.79 17.76 4.32
CA ARG A 3 12.68 17.63 5.48
C ARG A 3 12.58 16.19 6.00
N LYS A 4 13.48 15.34 5.50
CA LYS A 4 13.76 13.94 5.91
C LYS A 4 12.61 12.93 5.74
N ALA A 5 12.90 11.84 5.02
CA ALA A 5 12.12 10.60 5.07
C ALA A 5 12.60 9.75 6.26
N ILE A 6 11.68 9.17 7.02
CA ILE A 6 11.99 8.27 8.13
C ILE A 6 11.41 6.91 7.79
N VAL A 7 12.25 5.88 7.76
CA VAL A 7 11.84 4.49 7.59
C VAL A 7 11.75 3.88 8.99
N LYS A 8 10.56 3.43 9.40
CA LYS A 8 10.43 2.62 10.62
C LYS A 8 10.72 1.16 10.24
N GLY A 9 11.87 0.64 10.66
CA GLY A 9 12.25 -0.74 10.38
C GLY A 9 13.69 -1.15 10.73
N GLU A 10 14.55 -0.26 11.23
CA GLU A 10 15.91 -0.65 11.62
C GLU A 10 15.94 -1.54 12.88
N VAL A 11 16.71 -2.62 12.78
CA VAL A 11 16.86 -3.70 13.75
C VAL A 11 17.63 -3.20 14.97
N PHE A 12 17.06 -3.34 16.17
CA PHE A 12 17.80 -3.25 17.43
C PHE A 12 18.72 -4.48 17.58
N PRO A 13 20.01 -4.33 17.92
CA PRO A 13 20.88 -5.46 18.18
C PRO A 13 20.62 -5.96 19.61
N GLY A 14 19.91 -7.09 19.73
CA GLY A 14 19.84 -7.84 20.98
C GLY A 14 18.44 -8.34 21.32
N GLY A 15 18.26 -9.66 21.26
CA GLY A 15 17.07 -10.34 21.78
C GLY A 15 16.61 -11.48 20.90
N PHE A 16 17.16 -12.68 21.14
CA PHE A 16 16.66 -13.94 20.60
C PHE A 16 15.17 -14.12 20.95
N CYS A 17 14.29 -13.97 19.98
CA CYS A 17 13.00 -14.68 19.96
C CYS A 17 13.12 -15.76 18.90
N GLN A 18 13.11 -17.02 19.33
CA GLN A 18 13.13 -18.15 18.40
C GLN A 18 11.94 -18.06 17.44
N PRO A 19 12.14 -18.37 16.14
CA PRO A 19 11.04 -18.41 15.19
C PRO A 19 10.11 -19.57 15.55
N ILE A 20 8.87 -19.25 15.95
CA ILE A 20 7.78 -20.21 15.92
C ILE A 20 7.50 -20.45 14.44
N PHE A 21 7.95 -21.59 13.92
CA PHE A 21 7.58 -22.05 12.58
C PHE A 21 6.07 -22.34 12.57
N LEU A 22 5.28 -21.39 12.07
CA LEU A 22 3.88 -21.63 11.69
C LEU A 22 3.89 -22.27 10.30
N GLU A 23 3.92 -23.59 10.27
CA GLU A 23 4.06 -24.41 9.06
C GLU A 23 2.81 -24.39 8.15
N ASN A 24 1.76 -23.63 8.47
CA ASN A 24 0.45 -23.73 7.81
C ASN A 24 -0.21 -22.41 7.36
N SER A 25 0.46 -21.26 7.44
CA SER A 25 -0.13 -19.99 6.95
C SER A 25 -0.05 -19.92 5.41
N LYS A 26 -1.08 -20.40 4.70
CA LYS A 26 -1.15 -20.28 3.24
C LYS A 26 -1.48 -18.83 2.86
N VAL A 27 -0.47 -18.11 2.41
CA VAL A 27 -0.63 -16.81 1.77
C VAL A 27 -0.77 -17.04 0.27
N PHE A 28 -1.86 -16.54 -0.31
CA PHE A 28 -2.09 -16.64 -1.76
C PHE A 28 -1.94 -15.25 -2.38
N LEU A 29 -1.01 -15.16 -3.35
CA LEU A 29 -0.96 -14.08 -4.32
C LEU A 29 -1.64 -14.58 -5.59
N THR A 30 -2.76 -13.97 -5.98
CA THR A 30 -3.54 -14.41 -7.15
C THR A 30 -3.72 -13.26 -8.16
N SER A 31 -3.63 -13.61 -9.45
CA SER A 31 -4.08 -12.74 -10.54
C SER A 31 -5.61 -12.76 -10.62
N MET A 32 -6.19 -11.60 -10.94
CA MET A 32 -7.53 -11.19 -10.50
C MET A 32 -8.62 -11.54 -11.53
N ASP A 33 -9.29 -12.69 -11.38
CA ASP A 33 -10.41 -13.10 -12.27
C ASP A 33 -11.66 -13.66 -11.56
N SER A 34 -11.81 -13.47 -10.24
CA SER A 34 -13.08 -13.78 -9.56
C SER A 34 -13.47 -12.66 -8.62
N GLU A 35 -14.70 -12.18 -8.76
CA GLU A 35 -15.35 -11.34 -7.75
C GLU A 35 -15.14 -12.01 -6.39
N ILE A 36 -14.41 -11.33 -5.51
CA ILE A 36 -14.09 -11.85 -4.19
C ILE A 36 -15.43 -12.02 -3.46
N GLU A 37 -15.87 -13.27 -3.28
CA GLU A 37 -16.91 -13.58 -2.31
C GLU A 37 -16.48 -13.00 -0.96
N GLU A 38 -17.42 -12.33 -0.29
CA GLU A 38 -17.21 -11.59 0.94
C GLU A 38 -16.87 -12.55 2.09
N ASP A 39 -15.64 -13.06 2.11
CA ASP A 39 -15.14 -13.95 3.15
C ASP A 39 -14.69 -13.11 4.35
N SER A 40 -15.60 -12.95 5.29
CA SER A 40 -15.38 -12.20 6.53
C SER A 40 -14.18 -12.67 7.36
N ALA A 41 -13.68 -13.90 7.12
CA ALA A 41 -12.52 -14.47 7.79
C ALA A 41 -11.19 -14.08 7.13
N LYS A 42 -11.20 -13.51 5.93
CA LYS A 42 -9.99 -13.12 5.19
C LYS A 42 -9.85 -11.61 5.07
N ILE A 43 -8.62 -11.19 4.82
CA ILE A 43 -8.23 -9.84 4.50
C ILE A 43 -7.64 -9.86 3.11
N SER A 44 -8.22 -9.03 2.24
CA SER A 44 -7.79 -8.87 0.86
C SER A 44 -7.08 -7.53 0.71
N LEU A 45 -5.81 -7.55 0.33
CA LEU A 45 -4.97 -6.37 0.19
C LEU A 45 -4.45 -6.32 -1.25
N TYR A 46 -4.73 -5.23 -1.97
CA TYR A 46 -4.17 -5.02 -3.30
C TYR A 46 -2.85 -4.26 -3.22
N PHE A 47 -1.91 -4.67 -4.06
CA PHE A 47 -0.59 -4.06 -4.18
C PHE A 47 -0.23 -3.83 -5.64
N VAL A 48 0.73 -2.93 -5.85
CA VAL A 48 1.39 -2.74 -7.13
C VAL A 48 2.73 -3.44 -7.07
N SER A 49 3.06 -4.26 -8.07
CA SER A 49 4.38 -4.87 -8.14
C SER A 49 5.47 -3.81 -8.34
N ARG A 50 6.68 -4.12 -7.89
CA ARG A 50 7.86 -3.28 -8.09
C ARG A 50 8.06 -2.97 -9.57
N GLU A 51 7.89 -3.97 -10.43
CA GLU A 51 8.10 -3.87 -11.88
C GLU A 51 7.11 -2.86 -12.47
N VAL A 52 5.82 -2.97 -12.13
CA VAL A 52 4.80 -2.02 -12.56
C VAL A 52 5.10 -0.61 -12.04
N PHE A 53 5.49 -0.49 -10.78
CA PHE A 53 5.76 0.80 -10.15
C PHE A 53 6.97 1.53 -10.76
N ILE A 54 8.05 0.79 -11.06
CA ILE A 54 9.26 1.32 -11.68
C ILE A 54 9.06 1.61 -13.17
N ALA A 55 8.19 0.85 -13.85
CA ALA A 55 7.92 1.03 -15.27
C ALA A 55 7.08 2.27 -15.61
N LEU A 56 6.58 3.01 -14.61
CA LEU A 56 5.82 4.23 -14.85
C LEU A 56 6.64 5.25 -15.63
N THR A 57 6.08 5.66 -16.78
CA THR A 57 6.71 6.58 -17.73
C THR A 57 6.60 8.02 -17.27
N LYS A 58 7.45 8.91 -17.83
CA LYS A 58 7.35 10.34 -17.55
C LYS A 58 6.01 10.92 -17.99
N GLU A 59 5.46 10.39 -19.08
CA GLU A 59 4.16 10.75 -19.62
C GLU A 59 3.04 10.39 -18.63
N GLU A 60 3.07 9.19 -18.06
CA GLU A 60 2.13 8.77 -17.01
C GLU A 60 2.27 9.65 -15.77
N LEU A 61 3.50 9.97 -15.36
CA LEU A 61 3.80 10.85 -14.21
C LEU A 61 3.41 12.32 -14.43
N SER A 62 3.21 12.73 -15.68
CA SER A 62 2.91 14.13 -16.04
C SER A 62 1.41 14.41 -16.23
N ARG A 63 0.55 13.39 -16.14
CA ARG A 63 -0.91 13.56 -16.32
C ARG A 63 -1.55 14.21 -15.08
N PRO A 64 -2.75 14.80 -15.20
CA PRO A 64 -3.50 15.28 -14.05
C PRO A 64 -3.73 14.14 -13.03
N GLY A 65 -3.23 14.30 -11.80
CA GLY A 65 -3.21 13.27 -10.75
C GLY A 65 -1.92 12.44 -10.69
N GLY A 66 -1.05 12.52 -11.69
CA GLY A 66 0.33 11.99 -11.76
C GLY A 66 0.49 10.48 -11.69
N LEU A 67 -0.37 9.76 -10.99
CA LEU A 67 -0.25 8.34 -10.72
C LEU A 67 -1.42 7.59 -11.34
N PRO A 68 -1.25 6.30 -11.67
CA PRO A 68 -2.39 5.45 -11.98
C PRO A 68 -3.23 5.13 -10.75
N SER A 69 -4.52 5.36 -10.92
CA SER A 69 -5.51 5.04 -9.92
C SER A 69 -5.66 3.53 -9.76
N PHE A 70 -6.13 3.09 -8.60
CA PHE A 70 -6.51 1.70 -8.37
C PHE A 70 -7.37 1.13 -9.49
N GLN A 71 -8.31 1.91 -10.03
CA GLN A 71 -9.25 1.42 -11.03
C GLN A 71 -8.63 1.22 -12.40
N GLU A 72 -7.70 2.10 -12.80
CA GLU A 72 -6.93 1.92 -14.02
C GLU A 72 -6.04 0.67 -13.90
N LEU A 73 -5.30 0.55 -12.80
CA LEU A 73 -4.44 -0.61 -12.55
C LEU A 73 -5.25 -1.92 -12.47
N ARG A 74 -6.45 -1.86 -11.89
CA ARG A 74 -7.37 -2.99 -11.82
C ARG A 74 -7.85 -3.42 -13.20
N ALA A 75 -8.27 -2.46 -14.03
CA ALA A 75 -8.72 -2.73 -15.40
C ALA A 75 -7.59 -3.28 -16.29
N GLU A 76 -6.35 -2.86 -16.04
CA GLU A 76 -5.16 -3.31 -16.76
C GLU A 76 -4.56 -4.62 -16.20
N GLY A 77 -5.12 -5.20 -15.13
CA GLY A 77 -4.60 -6.41 -14.50
C GLY A 77 -3.22 -6.21 -13.83
N LYS A 78 -2.87 -4.98 -13.48
CA LYS A 78 -1.58 -4.58 -12.87
C LYS A 78 -1.59 -4.56 -11.34
N LEU A 79 -2.69 -5.02 -10.73
CA LEU A 79 -2.79 -5.18 -9.28
C LEU A 79 -2.61 -6.64 -8.89
N GLU A 80 -1.85 -6.84 -7.83
CA GLU A 80 -1.69 -8.14 -7.21
C GLU A 80 -2.51 -8.20 -5.92
N LEU A 81 -3.28 -9.27 -5.77
CA LEU A 81 -4.11 -9.50 -4.59
C LEU A 81 -3.38 -10.42 -3.61
N LEU A 82 -3.20 -9.95 -2.39
CA LEU A 82 -2.81 -10.75 -1.25
C LEU A 82 -4.03 -11.09 -0.40
N GLN A 83 -4.27 -12.37 -0.18
CA GLN A 83 -5.28 -12.82 0.77
C GLN A 83 -4.63 -13.48 1.99
N VAL A 84 -5.00 -13.00 3.17
CA VAL A 84 -4.54 -13.55 4.45
C VAL A 84 -5.73 -13.74 5.39
N GLU A 85 -5.80 -14.89 6.05
CA GLU A 85 -6.80 -15.14 7.09
C GLU A 85 -6.57 -14.19 8.29
N LYS A 86 -7.64 -13.61 8.83
CA LYS A 86 -7.58 -12.66 9.96
C LYS A 86 -6.86 -13.25 11.17
N GLU A 87 -7.07 -14.53 11.44
CA GLU A 87 -6.40 -15.27 12.52
C GLU A 87 -4.88 -15.32 12.32
N ASN A 88 -4.43 -15.51 11.07
CA ASN A 88 -3.02 -15.51 10.71
C ASN A 88 -2.39 -14.11 10.82
N VAL A 89 -3.17 -13.03 10.72
CA VAL A 89 -2.62 -11.68 10.87
C VAL A 89 -2.13 -11.45 12.30
N LEU A 90 -2.92 -11.83 13.31
CA LEU A 90 -2.56 -11.65 14.72
C LEU A 90 -1.36 -12.51 15.14
N SER A 91 -1.16 -13.66 14.50
CA SER A 91 0.01 -14.52 14.71
C SER A 91 1.25 -14.11 13.91
N GLY A 92 1.17 -13.00 13.16
CA GLY A 92 2.30 -12.45 12.40
C GLY A 92 2.45 -13.02 10.98
N GLY A 93 1.45 -13.70 10.44
CA GLY A 93 1.44 -14.24 9.07
C GLY A 93 1.65 -13.16 7.99
N LEU A 94 1.14 -11.94 8.20
CA LEU A 94 1.45 -10.81 7.33
C LEU A 94 2.90 -10.32 7.46
N ARG A 95 3.62 -10.63 8.54
CA ARG A 95 4.98 -10.11 8.77
C ARG A 95 6.03 -10.84 7.93
N ALA A 96 5.80 -12.11 7.60
CA ALA A 96 6.72 -12.86 6.74
C ALA A 96 6.73 -12.29 5.31
N VAL A 97 5.55 -11.99 4.77
CA VAL A 97 5.39 -11.43 3.42
C VAL A 97 5.51 -9.91 3.41
N GLY A 98 5.01 -9.24 4.44
CA GLY A 98 4.97 -7.79 4.55
C GLY A 98 6.34 -7.12 4.64
N ARG A 99 7.40 -7.83 5.03
CA ARG A 99 8.78 -7.30 4.97
C ARG A 99 9.19 -6.89 3.55
N ASN A 100 8.64 -7.54 2.53
CA ASN A 100 8.91 -7.26 1.12
C ASN A 100 7.92 -6.23 0.53
N ILE A 101 7.02 -5.68 1.36
CA ILE A 101 6.00 -4.71 0.95
C ILE A 101 6.38 -3.34 1.51
N LEU A 102 6.46 -2.35 0.62
CA LEU A 102 6.65 -0.95 0.97
C LEU A 102 5.30 -0.22 1.05
N THR A 103 4.87 0.12 2.26
CA THR A 103 3.65 0.89 2.48
C THR A 103 3.99 2.36 2.67
N LEU A 104 3.38 3.23 1.86
CA LEU A 104 3.60 4.67 1.97
C LEU A 104 2.63 5.30 2.97
N SER A 105 3.17 6.06 3.92
CA SER A 105 2.39 6.93 4.80
C SER A 105 2.75 8.39 4.54
N TYR A 106 1.80 9.14 4.01
CA TYR A 106 2.03 10.51 3.54
C TYR A 106 0.73 11.32 3.52
N PRO A 107 0.79 12.66 3.50
CA PRO A 107 -0.40 13.47 3.28
C PRO A 107 -0.59 13.74 1.79
N TRP A 108 -1.80 13.58 1.27
CA TRP A 108 -2.13 14.01 -0.10
C TRP A 108 -1.88 15.51 -0.29
N GLN A 109 -1.50 15.90 -1.51
CA GLN A 109 -1.16 17.28 -1.86
C GLN A 109 -2.40 18.11 -2.21
N ALA A 110 -3.39 17.50 -2.85
CA ALA A 110 -4.73 18.04 -3.05
C ALA A 110 -5.78 16.92 -2.92
N VAL A 111 -7.07 17.27 -3.01
CA VAL A 111 -8.15 16.29 -2.75
C VAL A 111 -8.26 15.18 -3.81
N ASP A 112 -7.84 15.44 -5.04
CA ASP A 112 -7.80 14.43 -6.12
C ASP A 112 -6.38 14.22 -6.66
N ASP A 113 -5.38 14.68 -5.91
CA ASP A 113 -3.99 14.67 -6.36
C ASP A 113 -3.08 14.21 -5.21
N PRO A 114 -2.69 12.93 -5.20
CA PRO A 114 -1.83 12.39 -4.15
C PRO A 114 -0.42 12.98 -4.21
N ASP A 115 0.10 13.29 -5.42
CA ASP A 115 1.50 13.65 -5.64
C ASP A 115 1.77 14.53 -6.87
N SER A 116 1.12 15.68 -6.96
CA SER A 116 1.23 16.66 -8.05
C SER A 116 2.67 17.04 -8.45
N THR A 117 3.61 16.96 -7.50
CA THR A 117 5.02 17.30 -7.71
C THR A 117 5.89 16.12 -8.11
N ASN A 118 5.39 14.88 -8.02
CA ASN A 118 6.16 13.63 -8.11
C ASN A 118 7.30 13.48 -7.08
N ASP A 119 7.39 14.39 -6.10
CA ASP A 119 8.40 14.35 -5.05
C ASP A 119 8.26 13.07 -4.18
N ARG A 120 7.03 12.62 -3.89
CA ARG A 120 6.82 11.41 -3.07
C ARG A 120 7.13 10.15 -3.87
N TYR A 121 6.78 10.15 -5.16
CA TYR A 121 7.16 9.11 -6.09
C TYR A 121 8.67 8.97 -6.18
N ALA A 122 9.40 10.09 -6.29
CA ALA A 122 10.87 10.09 -6.29
C ALA A 122 11.45 9.50 -4.98
N VAL A 123 10.86 9.82 -3.82
CA VAL A 123 11.28 9.25 -2.53
C VAL A 123 11.01 7.74 -2.47
N ALA A 124 9.83 7.29 -2.92
CA ALA A 124 9.49 5.88 -2.98
C ALA A 124 10.41 5.11 -3.93
N MET A 125 10.69 5.66 -5.12
CA MET A 125 11.64 5.10 -6.09
C MET A 125 13.05 4.98 -5.52
N ALA A 126 13.53 6.01 -4.81
CA ALA A 126 14.82 5.95 -4.14
C ALA A 126 14.87 4.85 -3.07
N GLN A 127 13.76 4.65 -2.34
CA GLN A 127 13.65 3.59 -1.34
C GLN A 127 13.66 2.20 -1.98
N LEU A 128 12.86 1.98 -3.02
CA LEU A 128 12.87 0.72 -3.78
C LEU A 128 14.24 0.43 -4.39
N THR A 129 14.92 1.45 -4.92
CA THR A 129 16.27 1.29 -5.49
C THR A 129 17.29 0.81 -4.45
N LYS A 130 17.22 1.34 -3.23
CA LYS A 130 18.13 0.95 -2.13
C LYS A 130 17.81 -0.42 -1.54
N HIS A 131 16.56 -0.86 -1.66
CA HIS A 131 16.03 -2.05 -1.02
C HIS A 131 15.42 -2.98 -2.08
N PRO A 132 16.24 -3.78 -2.79
CA PRO A 132 15.76 -4.71 -3.82
C PRO A 132 14.85 -5.82 -3.26
N GLU A 133 14.91 -6.10 -1.97
CA GLU A 133 14.01 -7.02 -1.26
C GLU A 133 12.55 -6.54 -1.22
N LEU A 134 12.31 -5.24 -1.43
CA LEU A 134 10.98 -4.68 -1.56
C LEU A 134 10.44 -4.94 -2.97
N THR A 135 9.52 -5.89 -3.07
CA THR A 135 8.95 -6.36 -4.34
C THR A 135 7.54 -5.83 -4.60
N HIS A 136 6.89 -5.22 -3.60
CA HIS A 136 5.55 -4.66 -3.75
C HIS A 136 5.45 -3.27 -3.10
N VAL A 137 4.53 -2.47 -3.63
CA VAL A 137 4.21 -1.14 -3.12
C VAL A 137 2.74 -1.10 -2.75
N TRP A 138 2.45 -0.66 -1.54
CA TRP A 138 1.13 -0.19 -1.16
C TRP A 138 1.13 1.33 -1.12
N TRP A 139 0.41 1.92 -2.07
CA TRP A 139 0.18 3.35 -2.14
C TRP A 139 -1.34 3.53 -2.21
N ASP A 140 -1.96 4.14 -1.20
CA ASP A 140 -3.41 4.27 -1.08
C ASP A 140 -4.14 4.68 -2.38
N TYR A 141 -3.62 5.62 -3.17
CA TYR A 141 -4.18 6.02 -4.46
C TYR A 141 -4.20 4.89 -5.51
N MET A 142 -3.13 4.08 -5.54
CA MET A 142 -2.95 2.97 -6.48
C MET A 142 -3.56 1.66 -5.96
N SER A 143 -3.73 1.53 -4.64
CA SER A 143 -4.07 0.27 -3.96
C SER A 143 -5.47 0.28 -3.33
N LEU A 144 -6.12 1.44 -3.23
CA LEU A 144 -7.51 1.57 -2.79
C LEU A 144 -8.36 2.29 -3.83
N PRO A 145 -9.63 1.87 -4.03
CA PRO A 145 -10.55 2.59 -4.90
C PRO A 145 -10.74 4.04 -4.42
N GLN A 146 -10.59 5.00 -5.34
CA GLN A 146 -10.79 6.42 -5.07
C GLN A 146 -12.05 6.95 -5.75
N SER A 147 -12.75 7.90 -5.12
CA SER A 147 -13.76 8.72 -5.79
C SER A 147 -13.13 10.05 -6.19
N THR A 148 -13.34 10.49 -7.44
CA THR A 148 -12.81 11.78 -7.92
C THR A 148 -13.86 12.88 -7.83
N LYS A 149 -13.51 14.11 -7.39
CA LYS A 149 -14.48 15.22 -7.20
C LYS A 149 -15.29 15.57 -8.45
N ASN A 150 -14.70 15.45 -9.63
CA ASN A 150 -15.37 15.76 -10.89
C ASN A 150 -16.33 14.65 -11.37
N LYS A 151 -16.60 13.63 -10.53
CA LYS A 151 -17.41 12.45 -10.84
C LYS A 151 -16.93 11.67 -12.07
N ARG A 152 -15.69 11.91 -12.54
CA ARG A 152 -15.06 11.11 -13.60
C ARG A 152 -15.04 9.64 -13.18
N TYR A 153 -14.83 9.42 -11.89
CA TYR A 153 -14.94 8.12 -11.26
C TYR A 153 -15.77 8.19 -9.98
N ILE A 154 -16.78 7.32 -9.89
CA ILE A 154 -17.59 7.07 -8.69
C ILE A 154 -17.43 5.59 -8.35
N ARG A 155 -17.01 5.31 -7.10
CA ARG A 155 -16.90 3.93 -6.60
C ARG A 155 -18.20 3.17 -6.80
N ASN A 156 -18.10 2.00 -7.41
CA ASN A 156 -19.24 1.07 -7.47
C ASN A 156 -19.49 0.45 -6.07
N ARG A 157 -20.55 -0.36 -5.94
CA ARG A 157 -20.95 -0.96 -4.66
C ARG A 157 -19.82 -1.76 -4.01
N PHE A 158 -19.07 -2.55 -4.80
CA PHE A 158 -17.96 -3.36 -4.32
C PHE A 158 -16.80 -2.48 -3.85
N GLU A 159 -16.43 -1.46 -4.62
CA GLU A 159 -15.33 -0.56 -4.30
C GLU A 159 -15.63 0.32 -3.08
N GLU A 160 -16.87 0.77 -2.92
CA GLU A 160 -17.30 1.50 -1.73
C GLU A 160 -17.17 0.61 -0.50
N TRP A 161 -17.65 -0.63 -0.58
CA TRP A 161 -17.47 -1.61 0.48
C TRP A 161 -16.00 -1.85 0.80
N TYR A 162 -15.18 -2.13 -0.22
CA TYR A 162 -13.77 -2.46 -0.06
C TYR A 162 -12.97 -1.30 0.56
N PHE A 163 -13.22 -0.08 0.10
CA PHE A 163 -12.61 1.11 0.67
C PHE A 163 -12.97 1.28 2.15
N ARG A 164 -14.25 1.15 2.52
CA ARG A 164 -14.70 1.24 3.92
C ARG A 164 -14.09 0.13 4.78
N TYR A 165 -14.01 -1.08 4.25
CA TYR A 165 -13.37 -2.21 4.91
C TYR A 165 -11.88 -1.92 5.16
N MET A 166 -11.16 -1.42 4.15
CA MET A 166 -9.75 -1.09 4.26
C MET A 166 -9.47 0.02 5.26
N LEU A 167 -10.30 1.07 5.31
CA LEU A 167 -10.16 2.12 6.33
C LEU A 167 -10.42 1.62 7.75
N LYS A 168 -11.35 0.67 7.92
CA LYS A 168 -11.71 0.14 9.24
C LYS A 168 -10.68 -0.86 9.77
N GLU A 169 -10.19 -1.75 8.91
CA GLU A 169 -9.39 -2.91 9.32
C GLU A 169 -8.04 -2.98 8.59
N GLY A 170 -8.03 -2.84 7.27
CA GLY A 170 -6.85 -3.13 6.44
C GLY A 170 -5.65 -2.20 6.66
N VAL A 171 -5.85 -0.88 6.72
CA VAL A 171 -4.74 0.10 6.80
C VAL A 171 -3.94 -0.06 8.09
N SER A 172 -4.60 -0.26 9.23
CA SER A 172 -3.92 -0.49 10.51
C SER A 172 -3.05 -1.74 10.46
N LEU A 173 -3.53 -2.81 9.81
CA LEU A 173 -2.81 -4.06 9.67
C LEU A 173 -1.61 -3.93 8.74
N LEU A 174 -1.73 -3.18 7.65
CA LEU A 174 -0.60 -2.83 6.79
C LEU A 174 0.51 -2.12 7.58
N TYR A 175 0.18 -1.11 8.37
CA TYR A 175 1.18 -0.34 9.11
C TYR A 175 1.92 -1.14 10.18
N ILE A 176 1.32 -2.19 10.74
CA ILE A 176 1.99 -3.04 11.74
C ILE A 176 2.75 -4.22 11.12
N SER A 177 2.44 -4.59 9.87
CA SER A 177 2.95 -5.82 9.26
C SER A 177 3.91 -5.62 8.09
N THR A 178 3.99 -4.40 7.55
CA THR A 178 4.82 -4.08 6.37
C THR A 178 5.94 -3.10 6.69
N THR A 179 6.85 -2.90 5.72
CA THR A 179 7.85 -1.83 5.81
C THR A 179 7.19 -0.50 5.48
N VAL A 180 7.09 0.39 6.47
CA VAL A 180 6.40 1.69 6.30
C VAL A 180 7.39 2.82 6.03
N LEU A 181 7.20 3.47 4.88
CA LEU A 181 7.90 4.70 4.50
C LEU A 181 7.06 5.91 4.87
N CYS A 182 7.47 6.62 5.92
CA CYS A 182 6.82 7.86 6.35
C CYS A 182 7.44 9.06 5.63
N ILE A 183 6.66 9.71 4.76
CA ILE A 183 7.08 10.92 4.05
C ILE A 183 6.58 12.14 4.84
N VAL A 184 7.43 12.60 5.76
CA VAL A 184 7.07 13.65 6.72
C VAL A 184 7.24 15.04 6.09
N ASN A 185 6.20 15.85 6.18
CA ASN A 185 6.23 17.27 5.88
C ASN A 185 5.43 18.05 6.96
N ALA A 186 5.39 19.39 6.87
CA ALA A 186 4.66 20.20 7.84
C ALA A 186 3.18 19.80 7.95
N SER A 187 2.52 19.50 6.83
CA SER A 187 1.13 19.03 6.80
C SER A 187 0.96 17.64 7.40
N TYR A 188 1.98 16.79 7.33
CA TYR A 188 1.99 15.48 8.00
C TYR A 188 1.90 15.69 9.52
N THR A 189 2.78 16.51 10.10
CA THR A 189 2.82 16.76 11.56
C THR A 189 1.57 17.42 12.15
N GLN A 190 0.75 18.06 11.31
CA GLN A 190 -0.52 18.69 11.71
C GLN A 190 -1.68 17.68 11.82
N ARG A 191 -1.52 16.44 11.33
CA ARG A 191 -2.56 15.42 11.37
C ARG A 191 -2.48 14.64 12.67
N PHE A 192 -3.57 14.63 13.44
CA PHE A 192 -3.62 14.02 14.77
C PHE A 192 -3.26 12.52 14.79
N TRP A 193 -3.48 11.79 13.69
CA TRP A 193 -3.19 10.36 13.58
C TRP A 193 -1.74 10.04 13.19
N THR A 194 -0.89 11.05 13.02
CA THR A 194 0.53 10.88 12.70
C THR A 194 1.45 11.10 13.91
N GLN A 195 0.89 11.49 15.05
CA GLN A 195 1.56 11.73 16.33
C GLN A 195 1.57 10.47 17.20
#